data_AF-A0A6J1DIK2-F1
#
_entry.id   AF-A0A6J1DIK2-F1
#
_cell.length_a   1.000
_cell.length_b   1.000
_cell.length_c   1.000
_cell.angle_alpha   90.00
_cell.angle_beta   90.00
_cell.angle_gamma   90.00
#
_symmetry.space_group_name_H-M   'P 1'
#
loop_
_entity.id
_entity.type
_entity.pdbx_description
1 polymer ?
#
loop_
_entity_poly.entity_id
_entity_poly.type
_entity_poly.pdbx_seq_one_letter_code
_entity_poly.pdbx_strand_id
1 'polypeptide(L)'
;MESLTTNGGEDSSTRIAARSSMIESLKGCGLTGIHVDKEELRKKLQMPQYLRFAMRDSIRLQDPAAGESRLPAANSLSGSAFAPEINEPPESPMVVFINPRSGGRHGRLLKERLQMLISEEQVFDLTDVKPHEFVKYGLKCLELLAAIGDACAKETRDKMRVMVAGGDGTVGWVLGCLLELEKQGRLPVPPVGVIPLGTGNDLSRTFGWGGSFPFAWKSAIKRSLDRATTGRVCKLDSWNVLLSAPNSINVELPHCMRPTEDGALDESFEIKEASSEKASCHGGVFYNYFSIGMDAQVAYGFHHLRNEKPYLAQGPIANKLIYSGYSCGQGWFFTPCSSDPGLRGLKNILRMHVKKVNCSDWEQVLIPSSVRSLVALNLNNYGSGRHPWGNLTPEYMEKRGFVEAQVDDGLLEVFGLKQGWHASLVMGELISAKHIVQAAAIRFELRGGEWKNAFLQMDGEPWKQPMSDEFSTFVEIKRVPSQSLMINGE
;
A
#
# COMPACT_ATOMS: atom_id res chain seq x y z
N MET A 1 -9.48 66.17 27.28
CA MET A 1 -8.15 65.67 26.89
C MET A 1 -8.25 64.16 26.96
N GLU A 2 -8.00 63.48 25.82
CA GLU A 2 -7.86 62.02 25.65
C GLU A 2 -9.10 61.13 25.91
N SER A 3 -9.32 59.98 25.28
CA SER A 3 -8.99 59.40 23.96
C SER A 3 -9.76 58.05 23.89
N LEU A 4 -9.98 57.55 22.67
CA LEU A 4 -10.69 56.30 22.35
C LEU A 4 -10.05 55.03 22.93
N THR A 5 -10.83 53.96 23.15
CA THR A 5 -10.71 52.69 22.38
C THR A 5 -11.75 51.62 22.76
N THR A 6 -12.32 51.04 21.70
CA THR A 6 -13.10 49.80 21.61
C THR A 6 -12.21 48.56 21.62
N ASN A 7 -12.72 47.40 22.08
CA ASN A 7 -12.49 46.02 21.57
C ASN A 7 -13.25 45.05 22.50
N GLY A 8 -13.93 43.98 22.10
CA GLY A 8 -13.83 43.13 20.91
C GLY A 8 -13.96 41.69 21.43
N GLY A 9 -15.00 40.96 21.00
CA GLY A 9 -15.26 39.58 21.44
C GLY A 9 -14.51 38.51 20.64
N GLU A 10 -14.79 37.26 21.03
CA GLU A 10 -14.71 35.99 20.29
C GLU A 10 -13.54 35.00 20.51
N ASP A 11 -14.01 33.74 20.47
CA ASP A 11 -13.40 32.49 19.98
C ASP A 11 -12.57 31.56 20.89
N SER A 12 -13.27 30.56 21.44
CA SER A 12 -12.71 29.37 22.11
C SER A 12 -12.85 28.06 21.32
N SER A 13 -13.31 28.07 20.06
CA SER A 13 -13.64 26.83 19.33
C SER A 13 -12.51 26.23 18.47
N THR A 14 -11.40 26.94 18.25
CA THR A 14 -10.35 26.53 17.29
C THR A 14 -9.22 25.67 17.88
N ARG A 15 -9.20 25.40 19.19
CA ARG A 15 -8.06 24.74 19.86
C ARG A 15 -8.10 23.21 19.93
N ILE A 16 -9.19 22.56 19.51
CA ILE A 16 -9.37 21.11 19.74
C ILE A 16 -8.89 20.26 18.54
N ALA A 17 -8.97 20.75 17.31
CA ALA A 17 -8.61 19.97 16.11
C ALA A 17 -7.09 19.76 15.90
N ALA A 18 -6.24 20.67 16.41
CA ALA A 18 -4.79 20.59 16.23
C ALA A 18 -4.08 19.60 17.18
N ARG A 19 -4.77 19.12 18.23
CA ARG A 19 -4.16 18.22 19.23
C ARG A 19 -4.09 16.76 18.79
N SER A 20 -4.96 16.27 17.90
CA SER A 20 -4.93 14.84 17.54
C SER A 20 -3.74 14.45 16.65
N SER A 21 -3.25 15.34 15.76
CA SER A 21 -2.09 15.04 14.91
C SER A 21 -0.75 15.05 15.66
N MET A 22 -0.64 15.77 16.78
CA MET A 22 0.58 15.80 17.61
C MET A 22 0.66 14.62 18.57
N ILE A 23 -0.49 14.10 19.04
CA ILE A 23 -0.53 12.98 19.99
C ILE A 23 -0.13 11.65 19.32
N GLU A 24 -0.40 11.46 18.03
CA GLU A 24 0.14 10.32 17.27
C GLU A 24 1.67 10.37 17.11
N SER A 25 2.24 11.58 17.00
CA SER A 25 3.70 11.77 16.93
C SER A 25 4.39 11.48 18.27
N LEU A 26 3.65 11.54 19.38
CA LEU A 26 4.13 11.28 20.74
C LEU A 26 3.92 9.82 21.17
N LYS A 27 2.88 9.12 20.69
CA LYS A 27 2.66 7.70 21.03
C LYS A 27 3.67 6.74 20.38
N GLY A 28 4.37 7.16 19.33
CA GLY A 28 5.52 6.44 18.77
C GLY A 28 6.85 6.64 19.53
N CYS A 29 6.84 7.42 20.61
CA CYS A 29 8.01 7.72 21.43
C CYS A 29 7.89 7.00 22.77
N GLY A 30 8.08 5.69 22.77
CA GLY A 30 8.41 4.95 23.99
C GLY A 30 9.65 5.59 24.61
N LEU A 31 9.47 6.24 25.76
CA LEU A 31 10.50 6.87 26.60
C LEU A 31 11.37 5.82 27.33
N THR A 32 11.70 4.72 26.66
CA THR A 32 12.75 3.80 27.07
C THR A 32 13.80 3.82 25.98
N GLY A 33 14.80 4.69 26.14
CA GLY A 33 15.90 4.84 25.20
C GLY A 33 16.78 3.60 25.15
N ILE A 34 16.35 2.57 24.43
CA ILE A 34 17.22 1.46 24.03
C ILE A 34 18.24 2.06 23.06
N HIS A 35 19.47 2.24 23.54
CA HIS A 35 20.57 2.68 22.71
C HIS A 35 21.00 1.52 21.82
N VAL A 36 20.52 1.52 20.57
CA VAL A 36 20.94 0.52 19.57
C VAL A 36 22.35 0.88 19.09
N ASP A 37 23.32 0.10 19.54
CA ASP A 37 24.70 0.21 19.09
C ASP A 37 24.80 -0.08 17.58
N LYS A 38 25.66 0.67 16.89
CA LYS A 38 25.79 0.56 15.43
C LYS A 38 26.42 -0.76 15.02
N GLU A 39 27.46 -1.19 15.72
CA GLU A 39 28.24 -2.37 15.32
C GLU A 39 27.51 -3.64 15.72
N GLU A 40 26.81 -3.66 16.86
CA GLU A 40 25.90 -4.75 17.21
C GLU A 40 24.76 -4.90 16.19
N LEU A 41 24.13 -3.79 15.79
CA LEU A 41 23.12 -3.83 14.73
C LEU A 41 23.70 -4.33 13.41
N ARG A 42 24.91 -3.90 13.04
CA ARG A 42 25.57 -4.37 11.83
C ARG A 42 25.81 -5.88 11.86
N LYS A 43 26.32 -6.43 12.96
CA LYS A 43 26.56 -7.88 13.11
C LYS A 43 25.29 -8.71 12.91
N LYS A 44 24.14 -8.21 13.39
CA LYS A 44 22.84 -8.90 13.23
C LYS A 44 22.31 -8.90 11.80
N LEU A 45 22.63 -7.87 11.00
CA LEU A 45 21.99 -7.60 9.71
C LEU A 45 22.88 -7.90 8.50
N GLN A 46 24.18 -7.70 8.64
CA GLN A 46 25.12 -7.68 7.51
C GLN A 46 25.45 -9.09 7.06
N MET A 47 25.26 -9.35 5.76
CA MET A 47 25.65 -10.62 5.16
C MET A 47 27.17 -10.70 4.96
N PRO A 48 27.76 -11.91 4.98
CA PRO A 48 29.14 -12.13 4.56
C PRO A 48 29.46 -11.47 3.23
N GLN A 49 30.68 -10.95 3.11
CA GLN A 49 31.07 -10.15 1.94
C GLN A 49 30.92 -10.92 0.63
N TYR A 50 31.27 -12.21 0.63
CA TYR A 50 31.18 -13.02 -0.57
C TYR A 50 29.73 -13.20 -1.06
N LEU A 51 28.76 -13.40 -0.16
CA LEU A 51 27.33 -13.46 -0.52
C LEU A 51 26.81 -12.12 -1.05
N ARG A 52 27.20 -11.01 -0.41
CA ARG A 52 26.85 -9.66 -0.89
C ARG A 52 27.33 -9.42 -2.31
N PHE A 53 28.58 -9.79 -2.60
CA PHE A 53 29.17 -9.61 -3.92
C PHE A 53 28.59 -10.58 -4.94
N ALA A 54 28.30 -11.83 -4.54
CA ALA A 54 27.63 -12.81 -5.38
C ALA A 54 26.25 -12.31 -5.83
N MET A 55 25.46 -11.78 -4.90
CA MET A 55 24.15 -11.18 -5.19
C MET A 55 24.28 -9.96 -6.11
N ARG A 56 25.20 -9.03 -5.81
CA ARG A 56 25.44 -7.83 -6.63
C ARG A 56 25.81 -8.20 -8.06
N ASP A 57 26.77 -9.11 -8.23
CA ASP A 57 27.27 -9.51 -9.54
C ASP A 57 26.19 -10.27 -10.34
N SER A 58 25.41 -11.12 -9.66
CA SER A 58 24.29 -11.84 -10.28
C SER A 58 23.20 -10.89 -10.80
N ILE A 59 22.84 -9.86 -10.03
CA ILE A 59 21.88 -8.83 -10.45
C ILE A 59 22.45 -8.01 -11.62
N ARG A 60 23.71 -7.57 -11.51
CA ARG A 60 24.36 -6.72 -12.53
C ARG A 60 24.52 -7.44 -13.87
N LEU A 61 24.90 -8.71 -13.84
CA LEU A 61 25.10 -9.53 -15.03
C LEU A 61 23.80 -10.17 -15.53
N GLN A 62 22.71 -10.04 -14.78
CA GLN A 62 21.43 -10.71 -15.04
C GLN A 62 21.60 -12.23 -15.21
N ASP A 63 22.48 -12.81 -14.41
CA ASP A 63 22.83 -14.23 -14.40
C ASP A 63 22.90 -14.72 -12.95
N PRO A 64 21.99 -15.59 -12.49
CA PRO A 64 21.99 -16.07 -11.11
C PRO A 64 23.21 -16.94 -10.76
N ALA A 65 23.90 -17.52 -11.75
CA ALA A 65 25.07 -18.37 -11.53
C ALA A 65 26.39 -17.59 -11.39
N ALA A 66 26.41 -16.30 -11.77
CA ALA A 66 27.61 -15.47 -11.71
C ALA A 66 28.24 -15.37 -10.31
N GLY A 67 27.41 -15.54 -9.27
CA GLY A 67 27.84 -15.55 -7.88
C GLY A 67 28.76 -16.70 -7.46
N GLU A 68 28.79 -17.82 -8.19
CA GLU A 68 29.66 -18.98 -7.88
C GLU A 68 31.15 -18.60 -7.87
N SER A 69 31.53 -17.64 -8.73
CA SER A 69 32.91 -17.10 -8.78
C SER A 69 33.38 -16.42 -7.49
N ARG A 70 32.46 -16.14 -6.55
CA ARG A 70 32.74 -15.47 -5.27
C ARG A 70 32.90 -16.44 -4.11
N LEU A 71 32.68 -17.74 -4.28
CA LEU A 71 32.85 -18.71 -3.20
C LEU A 71 34.28 -18.65 -2.63
N PRO A 72 34.43 -18.63 -1.30
CA PRO A 72 35.75 -18.75 -0.68
C PRO A 72 36.42 -20.04 -1.16
N ALA A 73 37.64 -19.95 -1.67
CA ALA A 73 38.41 -21.15 -1.98
C ALA A 73 38.63 -21.91 -0.65
N ALA A 74 38.29 -23.19 -0.62
CA ALA A 74 38.35 -24.04 0.57
C ALA A 74 39.77 -24.21 1.19
N ASN A 75 40.80 -23.46 0.75
CA ASN A 75 42.21 -23.68 1.10
C ASN A 75 43.09 -22.41 1.21
N SER A 76 42.56 -21.19 1.38
CA SER A 76 43.42 -20.02 1.63
C SER A 76 43.73 -19.80 3.12
N LEU A 77 44.56 -20.68 3.68
CA LEU A 77 45.31 -20.49 4.94
C LEU A 77 46.51 -19.52 4.73
N SER A 78 46.31 -18.39 4.06
CA SER A 78 47.39 -17.41 3.86
C SER A 78 46.90 -16.01 4.19
N GLY A 79 47.54 -15.43 5.21
CA GLY A 79 47.15 -14.21 5.89
C GLY A 79 46.90 -13.01 4.99
N SER A 80 45.76 -12.37 5.22
CA SER A 80 45.50 -10.97 4.91
C SER A 80 45.21 -10.27 6.23
N ALA A 81 45.92 -9.18 6.52
CA ALA A 81 45.82 -8.38 7.75
C ALA A 81 44.60 -7.42 7.73
N PHE A 82 43.43 -7.94 7.37
CA PHE A 82 42.15 -7.24 7.49
C PHE A 82 41.19 -8.09 8.31
N ALA A 83 40.31 -7.42 9.05
CA ALA A 83 39.42 -7.97 10.08
C ALA A 83 38.88 -9.39 9.78
N PRO A 84 38.71 -10.26 10.79
CA PRO A 84 38.24 -11.63 10.59
C PRO A 84 36.98 -11.62 9.73
N GLU A 85 37.05 -12.22 8.54
CA GLU A 85 35.91 -12.33 7.64
C GLU A 85 34.82 -13.12 8.37
N ILE A 86 33.69 -12.47 8.63
CA ILE A 86 32.50 -13.11 9.18
C ILE A 86 31.97 -14.04 8.09
N ASN A 87 32.34 -15.31 8.17
CA ASN A 87 31.83 -16.40 7.33
C ASN A 87 30.61 -17.09 7.95
N GLU A 88 30.04 -16.50 9.00
CA GLU A 88 28.85 -16.99 9.66
C GLU A 88 27.60 -16.24 9.13
N PRO A 89 26.47 -16.95 8.99
CA PRO A 89 25.22 -16.30 8.60
C PRO A 89 24.76 -15.34 9.71
N PRO A 90 24.32 -14.13 9.36
CA PRO A 90 23.84 -13.18 10.35
C PRO A 90 22.55 -13.68 11.01
N GLU A 91 22.28 -13.21 12.24
CA GLU A 91 21.07 -13.58 13.00
C GLU A 91 19.78 -13.29 12.21
N SER A 92 19.73 -12.12 11.56
CA SER A 92 18.60 -11.64 10.77
C SER A 92 19.09 -10.90 9.53
N PRO A 93 19.53 -11.62 8.47
CA PRO A 93 20.02 -11.01 7.24
C PRO A 93 18.95 -10.09 6.64
N MET A 94 19.33 -8.86 6.31
CA MET A 94 18.36 -7.86 5.89
C MET A 94 18.76 -7.16 4.60
N VAL A 95 17.82 -7.05 3.67
CA VAL A 95 17.95 -6.17 2.51
C VAL A 95 16.98 -5.00 2.63
N VAL A 96 17.37 -3.85 2.11
CA VAL A 96 16.55 -2.64 2.16
C VAL A 96 16.31 -2.13 0.76
N PHE A 97 15.05 -2.03 0.35
CA PHE A 97 14.67 -1.28 -0.84
C PHE A 97 14.37 0.16 -0.47
N ILE A 98 14.91 1.12 -1.22
CA ILE A 98 14.65 2.53 -1.00
C ILE A 98 14.20 3.21 -2.30
N ASN A 99 13.13 4.00 -2.21
CA ASN A 99 12.78 4.95 -3.25
C ASN A 99 13.33 6.34 -2.87
N PRO A 100 14.47 6.78 -3.45
CA PRO A 100 15.10 8.04 -3.06
C PRO A 100 14.27 9.28 -3.45
N ARG A 101 13.27 9.11 -4.34
CA ARG A 101 12.35 10.19 -4.74
C ARG A 101 11.26 10.43 -3.70
N SER A 102 11.03 9.50 -2.78
CA SER A 102 10.05 9.63 -1.68
C SER A 102 10.62 10.45 -0.50
N GLY A 103 9.73 10.94 0.39
CA GLY A 103 10.15 11.52 1.68
C GLY A 103 10.69 12.96 1.65
N GLY A 104 10.33 13.77 0.67
CA GLY A 104 10.61 15.22 0.70
C GLY A 104 12.11 15.55 0.80
N ARG A 105 12.92 14.99 -0.10
CA ARG A 105 14.38 15.21 -0.26
C ARG A 105 15.30 14.47 0.73
N HIS A 106 14.78 13.73 1.71
CA HIS A 106 15.62 12.94 2.63
C HIS A 106 16.07 11.58 2.09
N GLY A 107 15.48 11.08 0.99
CA GLY A 107 15.73 9.74 0.46
C GLY A 107 17.20 9.43 0.17
N ARG A 108 17.97 10.39 -0.36
CA ARG A 108 19.41 10.22 -0.63
C ARG A 108 20.24 10.11 0.66
N LEU A 109 20.02 11.01 1.62
CA LEU A 109 20.68 10.97 2.93
C LEU A 109 20.31 9.71 3.72
N LEU A 110 19.07 9.23 3.56
CA LEU A 110 18.63 7.98 4.16
C LEU A 110 19.32 6.78 3.52
N LYS A 111 19.47 6.74 2.19
CA LYS A 111 20.22 5.69 1.47
C LYS A 111 21.65 5.59 2.03
N GLU A 112 22.38 6.71 2.05
CA GLU A 112 23.74 6.77 2.59
C GLU A 112 23.78 6.27 4.05
N ARG A 113 22.79 6.66 4.86
CA ARG A 113 22.70 6.20 6.24
C ARG A 113 22.46 4.70 6.36
N LEU A 114 21.57 4.13 5.56
CA LEU A 114 21.29 2.69 5.55
C LEU A 114 22.53 1.90 5.12
N GLN A 115 23.24 2.37 4.09
CA GLN A 115 24.49 1.76 3.63
C GLN A 115 25.57 1.80 4.73
N MET A 116 25.64 2.89 5.50
CA MET A 116 26.51 3.00 6.67
C MET A 116 26.11 2.11 7.86
N LEU A 117 24.86 1.64 7.94
CA LEU A 117 24.38 0.78 9.03
C LEU A 117 24.45 -0.71 8.67
N ILE A 118 24.28 -1.06 7.39
CA ILE A 118 24.29 -2.44 6.89
C ILE A 118 25.48 -2.59 5.93
N SER A 119 25.24 -2.43 4.62
CA SER A 119 26.26 -2.37 3.57
C SER A 119 25.71 -1.71 2.31
N GLU A 120 26.57 -1.40 1.34
CA GLU A 120 26.16 -0.85 0.05
C GLU A 120 25.30 -1.82 -0.76
N GLU A 121 25.70 -3.10 -0.80
CA GLU A 121 25.10 -4.15 -1.64
C GLU A 121 23.77 -4.67 -1.08
N GLN A 122 23.47 -4.42 0.20
CA GLN A 122 22.21 -4.78 0.84
C GLN A 122 21.17 -3.66 0.76
N VAL A 123 21.51 -2.48 0.24
CA VAL A 123 20.60 -1.33 0.10
C VAL A 123 20.35 -1.05 -1.37
N PHE A 124 19.21 -1.53 -1.87
CA PHE A 124 18.80 -1.42 -3.26
C PHE A 124 18.02 -0.12 -3.50
N ASP A 125 18.59 0.73 -4.35
CA ASP A 125 17.88 1.89 -4.89
C ASP A 125 16.91 1.43 -5.98
N LEU A 126 15.62 1.70 -5.79
CA LEU A 126 14.58 1.28 -6.73
C LEU A 126 14.64 1.99 -8.08
N THR A 127 15.43 3.08 -8.22
CA THR A 127 15.74 3.62 -9.54
C THR A 127 16.67 2.71 -10.33
N ASP A 128 17.57 2.01 -9.63
CA ASP A 128 18.70 1.28 -10.21
C ASP A 128 18.43 -0.22 -10.28
N VAL A 129 17.94 -0.82 -9.19
CA VAL A 129 17.61 -2.26 -9.08
C VAL A 129 16.12 -2.42 -8.80
N LYS A 130 15.42 -3.10 -9.69
CA LYS A 130 13.98 -3.38 -9.54
C LYS A 130 13.77 -4.59 -8.62
N PRO A 131 12.68 -4.66 -7.83
CA PRO A 131 12.44 -5.79 -6.93
C PRO A 131 12.39 -7.15 -7.65
N HIS A 132 11.88 -7.20 -8.88
CA HIS A 132 11.86 -8.43 -9.68
C HIS A 132 13.26 -8.92 -10.08
N GLU A 133 14.22 -8.02 -10.30
CA GLU A 133 15.62 -8.39 -10.59
C GLU A 133 16.29 -8.99 -9.36
N PHE A 134 16.02 -8.43 -8.18
CA PHE A 134 16.46 -9.01 -6.92
C PHE A 134 15.89 -10.42 -6.70
N VAL A 135 14.60 -10.63 -6.95
CA VAL A 135 13.95 -11.95 -6.81
C VAL A 135 14.50 -12.97 -7.82
N LYS A 136 14.68 -12.55 -9.08
CA LYS A 136 15.12 -13.42 -10.18
C LYS A 136 16.61 -13.76 -10.12
N TYR A 137 17.45 -12.81 -9.75
CA TYR A 137 18.91 -12.98 -9.78
C TYR A 137 19.54 -13.02 -8.39
N GLY A 138 19.20 -12.09 -7.51
CA GLY A 138 19.76 -11.99 -6.15
C GLY A 138 19.40 -13.17 -5.25
N LEU A 139 18.10 -13.40 -5.04
CA LEU A 139 17.63 -14.54 -4.23
C LEU A 139 17.94 -15.88 -4.89
N LYS A 140 17.85 -15.95 -6.23
CA LYS A 140 18.14 -17.19 -6.96
C LYS A 140 19.62 -17.56 -6.84
N CYS A 141 20.52 -16.58 -6.83
CA CYS A 141 21.94 -16.80 -6.56
C CYS A 141 22.15 -17.49 -5.21
N LEU A 142 21.55 -16.99 -4.13
CA LEU A 142 21.65 -17.63 -2.81
C LEU A 142 21.10 -19.06 -2.80
N GLU A 143 20.01 -19.31 -3.53
CA GLU A 143 19.43 -20.65 -3.69
C GLU A 143 20.38 -21.60 -4.44
N LEU A 144 21.08 -21.11 -5.48
CA LEU A 144 22.08 -21.90 -6.21
C LEU A 144 23.30 -22.21 -5.35
N LEU A 145 23.82 -21.22 -4.63
CA LEU A 145 24.94 -21.41 -3.67
C LEU A 145 24.55 -22.42 -2.58
N ALA A 146 23.33 -22.33 -2.05
CA ALA A 146 22.81 -23.31 -1.10
C ALA A 146 22.74 -24.72 -1.70
N ALA A 147 22.36 -24.86 -2.98
CA ALA A 147 22.25 -26.15 -3.66
C ALA A 147 23.60 -26.85 -3.89
N ILE A 148 24.69 -26.09 -4.03
CA ILE A 148 26.06 -26.63 -4.15
C ILE A 148 26.75 -26.86 -2.78
N GLY A 149 26.03 -26.68 -1.67
CA GLY A 149 26.49 -27.03 -0.33
C GLY A 149 26.90 -25.86 0.56
N ASP A 150 26.68 -24.61 0.15
CA ASP A 150 26.94 -23.45 1.00
C ASP A 150 25.86 -23.31 2.10
N ALA A 151 26.19 -23.78 3.30
CA ALA A 151 25.32 -23.70 4.47
C ALA A 151 25.01 -22.26 4.89
N CYS A 152 25.97 -21.34 4.73
CA CYS A 152 25.77 -19.94 5.08
C CYS A 152 24.82 -19.24 4.10
N ALA A 153 24.92 -19.53 2.80
CA ALA A 153 23.96 -19.06 1.79
C ALA A 153 22.55 -19.57 2.08
N LYS A 154 22.43 -20.86 2.44
CA LYS A 154 21.15 -21.49 2.80
C LYS A 154 20.52 -20.79 4.00
N GLU A 155 21.24 -20.68 5.11
CA GLU A 155 20.73 -20.04 6.33
C GLU A 155 20.42 -18.56 6.11
N THR A 156 21.23 -17.86 5.31
CA THR A 156 20.97 -16.47 4.91
C THR A 156 19.67 -16.36 4.11
N ARG A 157 19.43 -17.26 3.15
CA ARG A 157 18.20 -17.29 2.34
C ARG A 157 16.97 -17.63 3.16
N ASP A 158 17.11 -18.50 4.16
CA ASP A 158 16.01 -18.97 5.02
C ASP A 158 15.58 -17.91 6.05
N LYS A 159 16.54 -17.13 6.58
CA LYS A 159 16.29 -16.11 7.62
C LYS A 159 16.11 -14.69 7.08
N MET A 160 16.15 -14.50 5.77
CA MET A 160 16.16 -13.17 5.17
C MET A 160 14.91 -12.36 5.49
N ARG A 161 15.11 -11.09 5.84
CA ARG A 161 14.06 -10.08 6.03
C ARG A 161 14.25 -8.91 5.07
N VAL A 162 13.16 -8.25 4.72
CA VAL A 162 13.17 -7.12 3.77
C VAL A 162 12.62 -5.88 4.48
N MET A 163 13.29 -4.74 4.32
CA MET A 163 12.76 -3.43 4.70
C MET A 163 12.51 -2.59 3.46
N VAL A 164 11.39 -1.87 3.42
CA VAL A 164 11.05 -0.99 2.31
C VAL A 164 10.91 0.45 2.79
N ALA A 165 11.81 1.31 2.36
CA ALA A 165 11.77 2.75 2.59
C ALA A 165 11.04 3.45 1.43
N GLY A 166 9.75 3.73 1.63
CA GLY A 166 8.86 4.23 0.58
C GLY A 166 7.47 4.60 1.11
N GLY A 167 6.56 4.93 0.19
CA GLY A 167 5.12 5.00 0.47
C GLY A 167 4.40 3.70 0.11
N ASP A 168 3.08 3.66 0.28
CA ASP A 168 2.27 2.43 0.12
C ASP A 168 2.46 1.75 -1.24
N GLY A 169 2.47 2.50 -2.36
CA GLY A 169 2.72 1.93 -3.69
C GLY A 169 4.12 1.33 -3.88
N THR A 170 5.14 1.85 -3.18
CA THR A 170 6.50 1.27 -3.19
C THR A 170 6.52 -0.05 -2.43
N VAL A 171 5.82 -0.13 -1.30
CA VAL A 171 5.69 -1.36 -0.50
C VAL A 171 4.92 -2.42 -1.31
N GLY A 172 3.78 -2.06 -1.89
CA GLY A 172 2.97 -2.96 -2.71
C GLY A 172 3.72 -3.54 -3.92
N TRP A 173 4.61 -2.75 -4.54
CA TRP A 173 5.47 -3.24 -5.63
C TRP A 173 6.44 -4.33 -5.16
N VAL A 174 7.10 -4.13 -4.02
CA VAL A 174 8.01 -5.14 -3.45
C VAL A 174 7.24 -6.40 -3.04
N LEU A 175 6.09 -6.25 -2.37
CA LEU A 175 5.23 -7.37 -1.99
C LEU A 175 4.81 -8.20 -3.21
N GLY A 176 4.36 -7.56 -4.28
CA GLY A 176 3.92 -8.24 -5.49
C GLY A 176 5.04 -9.04 -6.15
N CYS A 177 6.28 -8.53 -6.13
CA CYS A 177 7.43 -9.27 -6.64
C CYS A 177 7.86 -10.43 -5.74
N LEU A 178 7.78 -10.28 -4.42
CA LEU A 178 8.12 -11.35 -3.47
C LEU A 178 7.09 -12.48 -3.49
N LEU A 179 5.81 -12.17 -3.68
CA LEU A 179 4.74 -13.16 -3.74
C LEU A 179 4.89 -14.13 -4.93
N GLU A 180 5.59 -13.71 -5.98
CA GLU A 180 5.92 -14.55 -7.13
C GLU A 180 6.81 -15.75 -6.75
N LEU A 181 7.58 -15.65 -5.66
CA LEU A 181 8.34 -16.77 -5.11
C LEU A 181 7.43 -17.92 -4.71
N GLU A 182 6.30 -17.64 -4.04
CA GLU A 182 5.37 -18.68 -3.60
C GLU A 182 4.73 -19.39 -4.79
N LYS A 183 4.32 -18.65 -5.82
CA LYS A 183 3.80 -19.23 -7.08
C LYS A 183 4.81 -20.13 -7.78
N GLN A 184 6.10 -19.82 -7.66
CA GLN A 184 7.20 -20.62 -8.21
C GLN A 184 7.66 -21.76 -7.29
N GLY A 185 7.03 -21.93 -6.12
CA GLY A 185 7.43 -22.92 -5.12
C GLY A 185 8.77 -22.62 -4.42
N ARG A 186 9.24 -21.36 -4.47
CA ARG A 186 10.55 -20.91 -3.94
C ARG A 186 10.42 -20.34 -2.52
N LEU A 187 10.25 -21.22 -1.54
CA LEU A 187 10.10 -20.85 -0.13
C LEU A 187 11.45 -20.74 0.61
N PRO A 188 11.54 -19.99 1.73
CA PRO A 188 10.51 -19.11 2.29
C PRO A 188 10.37 -17.78 1.53
N VAL A 189 9.21 -17.12 1.62
CA VAL A 189 9.03 -15.73 1.17
C VAL A 189 9.54 -14.80 2.29
N PRO A 190 10.49 -13.89 2.03
CA PRO A 190 10.98 -12.96 3.05
C PRO A 190 9.86 -12.01 3.54
N PRO A 191 9.68 -11.83 4.87
CA PRO A 191 8.70 -10.88 5.39
C PRO A 191 9.18 -9.43 5.22
N VAL A 192 8.24 -8.50 5.08
CA VAL A 192 8.50 -7.10 4.74
C VAL A 192 8.13 -6.15 5.88
N GLY A 193 9.08 -5.33 6.34
CA GLY A 193 8.85 -4.17 7.20
C GLY A 193 8.91 -2.85 6.42
N VAL A 194 8.38 -1.77 7.00
CA VAL A 194 8.22 -0.48 6.31
C VAL A 194 8.99 0.63 7.01
N ILE A 195 9.64 1.50 6.24
CA ILE A 195 10.14 2.81 6.69
C ILE A 195 9.28 3.87 5.99
N PRO A 196 8.39 4.58 6.70
CA PRO A 196 7.37 5.43 6.09
C PRO A 196 7.97 6.71 5.48
N LEU A 197 8.10 6.75 4.16
CA LEU A 197 8.53 7.93 3.39
C LEU A 197 7.39 8.59 2.58
N GLY A 198 6.21 7.99 2.56
CA GLY A 198 5.04 8.50 1.85
C GLY A 198 4.23 9.55 2.63
N THR A 199 3.12 9.99 2.04
CA THR A 199 2.17 10.94 2.67
C THR A 199 1.08 10.25 3.50
N GLY A 200 0.54 9.12 3.01
CA GLY A 200 -0.49 8.32 3.70
C GLY A 200 0.14 7.33 4.68
N ASN A 201 0.92 6.39 4.15
CA ASN A 201 1.61 5.33 4.87
C ASN A 201 0.63 4.44 5.65
N ASP A 202 -0.50 4.11 5.05
CA ASP A 202 -1.57 3.33 5.69
C ASP A 202 -1.08 1.89 6.00
N LEU A 203 -0.27 1.29 5.12
CA LEU A 203 0.38 0.00 5.39
C LEU A 203 1.33 0.10 6.59
N SER A 204 2.16 1.15 6.63
CA SER A 204 3.08 1.41 7.74
C SER A 204 2.35 1.57 9.07
N ARG A 205 1.22 2.28 9.08
CA ARG A 205 0.37 2.47 10.28
C ARG A 205 -0.24 1.15 10.73
N THR A 206 -0.78 0.37 9.80
CA THR A 206 -1.43 -0.92 10.09
C THR A 206 -0.46 -1.90 10.78
N PHE A 207 0.80 -1.92 10.34
CA PHE A 207 1.82 -2.82 10.89
C PHE A 207 2.75 -2.12 11.91
N GLY A 208 2.35 -1.02 12.53
CA GLY A 208 3.07 -0.46 13.68
C GLY A 208 4.36 0.31 13.38
N TRP A 209 4.69 0.57 12.11
CA TRP A 209 5.89 1.31 11.69
C TRP A 209 5.73 2.83 11.77
N GLY A 210 4.51 3.30 12.05
CA GLY A 210 4.18 4.71 12.22
C GLY A 210 3.76 5.40 10.93
N GLY A 211 3.24 6.62 11.07
CA GLY A 211 2.54 7.33 10.00
C GLY A 211 3.34 8.34 9.19
N SER A 212 4.55 8.69 9.65
CA SER A 212 5.36 9.73 9.06
C SER A 212 6.83 9.50 9.35
N PHE A 213 7.69 10.01 8.46
CA PHE A 213 9.13 9.99 8.69
C PHE A 213 9.49 10.82 9.94
N PRO A 214 10.17 10.23 10.94
CA PRO A 214 10.38 10.89 12.23
C PRO A 214 11.40 12.04 12.14
N PHE A 215 11.23 13.09 12.96
CA PHE A 215 12.16 14.22 13.01
C PHE A 215 13.58 13.79 13.41
N ALA A 216 13.69 12.93 14.44
CA ALA A 216 14.95 12.30 14.86
C ALA A 216 15.28 11.03 14.06
N TRP A 217 15.17 11.08 12.73
CA TRP A 217 15.24 9.90 11.87
C TRP A 217 16.52 9.09 12.00
N LYS A 218 17.68 9.71 12.24
CA LYS A 218 18.96 8.98 12.33
C LYS A 218 18.97 7.91 13.44
N SER A 219 18.31 8.17 14.57
CA SER A 219 18.17 7.21 15.66
C SER A 219 16.95 6.31 15.47
N ALA A 220 15.87 6.85 14.89
CA ALA A 220 14.68 6.07 14.59
C ALA A 220 14.96 4.93 13.60
N ILE A 221 15.76 5.17 12.54
CA ILE A 221 16.11 4.14 11.57
C ILE A 221 16.86 2.98 12.22
N LYS A 222 17.80 3.25 13.14
CA LYS A 222 18.46 2.17 13.89
C LYS A 222 17.46 1.32 14.67
N ARG A 223 16.52 1.97 15.37
CA ARG A 223 15.46 1.26 16.10
C ARG A 223 14.52 0.51 15.16
N SER A 224 14.19 1.06 14.01
CA SER A 224 13.36 0.37 13.01
C SER A 224 14.04 -0.89 12.48
N LEU A 225 15.33 -0.82 12.15
CA LEU A 225 16.09 -1.98 11.71
C LEU A 225 16.23 -3.03 12.83
N ASP A 226 16.50 -2.61 14.06
CA ASP A 226 16.59 -3.52 15.21
C ASP A 226 15.25 -4.20 15.50
N ARG A 227 14.14 -3.44 15.54
CA ARG A 227 12.78 -4.01 15.68
C ARG A 227 12.44 -4.97 14.55
N ALA A 228 12.88 -4.69 13.32
CA ALA A 228 12.64 -5.57 12.19
C ALA A 228 13.31 -6.95 12.34
N THR A 229 14.37 -7.08 13.15
CA THR A 229 15.04 -8.38 13.39
C THR A 229 14.17 -9.34 14.21
N THR A 230 13.46 -8.82 15.19
CA THR A 230 12.66 -9.62 16.15
C THR A 230 11.15 -9.49 15.95
N GLY A 231 10.71 -8.54 15.12
CA GLY A 231 9.31 -8.26 14.85
C GLY A 231 8.55 -9.51 14.39
N ARG A 232 7.34 -9.69 14.93
CA ARG A 232 6.44 -10.79 14.59
C ARG A 232 6.05 -10.72 13.12
N VAL A 233 6.03 -11.87 12.45
CA VAL A 233 5.51 -11.96 11.09
C VAL A 233 3.98 -12.07 11.14
N CYS A 234 3.32 -11.14 10.48
CA CYS A 234 1.88 -11.11 10.27
C CYS A 234 1.56 -11.36 8.79
N LYS A 235 0.33 -11.78 8.51
CA LYS A 235 -0.17 -11.96 7.15
C LYS A 235 -0.91 -10.71 6.70
N LEU A 236 -0.99 -10.54 5.38
CA LEU A 236 -1.73 -9.47 4.73
C LEU A 236 -2.39 -10.04 3.47
N ASP A 237 -3.70 -9.87 3.39
CA ASP A 237 -4.46 -10.17 2.18
C ASP A 237 -4.19 -9.14 1.09
N SER A 238 -4.26 -9.62 -0.14
CA SER A 238 -4.20 -8.79 -1.33
C SER A 238 -5.32 -9.18 -2.28
N TRP A 239 -5.74 -8.23 -3.10
CA TRP A 239 -6.99 -8.33 -3.84
C TRP A 239 -6.74 -8.05 -5.31
N ASN A 240 -7.05 -9.05 -6.15
CA ASN A 240 -6.98 -8.96 -7.59
C ASN A 240 -8.22 -8.25 -8.13
N VAL A 241 -8.01 -7.22 -8.93
CA VAL A 241 -9.02 -6.42 -9.61
C VAL A 241 -8.95 -6.72 -11.09
N LEU A 242 -10.05 -7.21 -11.66
CA LEU A 242 -10.23 -7.41 -13.09
C LEU A 242 -11.22 -6.37 -13.62
N LEU A 243 -10.75 -5.49 -14.49
CA LEU A 243 -11.56 -4.51 -15.21
C LEU A 243 -11.81 -5.04 -16.62
N SER A 244 -13.08 -5.26 -16.95
CA SER A 244 -13.53 -5.61 -18.30
C SER A 244 -14.34 -4.45 -18.88
N ALA A 245 -13.80 -3.80 -19.91
CA ALA A 245 -14.42 -2.67 -20.59
C ALA A 245 -14.38 -2.85 -22.13
N PRO A 246 -15.37 -2.31 -22.87
CA PRO A 246 -15.38 -2.36 -24.34
C PRO A 246 -14.10 -1.75 -24.95
N ASN A 247 -13.56 -2.38 -26.00
CA ASN A 247 -12.28 -2.01 -26.66
C ASN A 247 -12.18 -0.58 -27.22
N SER A 248 -13.29 0.16 -27.32
CA SER A 248 -13.33 1.51 -27.91
C SER A 248 -12.81 2.62 -26.99
N ILE A 249 -12.32 2.27 -25.79
CA ILE A 249 -12.02 3.24 -24.75
C ILE A 249 -10.51 3.25 -24.45
N ASN A 250 -9.79 4.21 -25.03
CA ASN A 250 -8.43 4.53 -24.58
C ASN A 250 -8.51 5.18 -23.19
N VAL A 251 -8.17 4.41 -22.15
CA VAL A 251 -8.10 4.89 -20.76
C VAL A 251 -6.65 4.87 -20.30
N GLU A 252 -6.21 5.97 -19.70
CA GLU A 252 -4.96 5.98 -18.93
C GLU A 252 -5.23 5.27 -17.60
N LEU A 253 -4.85 3.99 -17.54
CA LEU A 253 -5.03 3.14 -16.36
C LEU A 253 -3.85 3.29 -15.37
N PRO A 254 -4.07 3.00 -14.09
CA PRO A 254 -3.01 2.93 -13.08
C PRO A 254 -1.85 2.03 -13.51
N HIS A 255 -0.63 2.31 -13.03
CA HIS A 255 0.55 1.52 -13.39
C HIS A 255 0.49 0.07 -12.86
N CYS A 256 -0.30 -0.14 -11.82
CA CYS A 256 -0.59 -1.45 -11.26
C CYS A 256 -1.59 -2.28 -12.08
N MET A 257 -2.28 -1.68 -13.06
CA MET A 257 -3.19 -2.37 -13.98
C MET A 257 -2.47 -2.71 -15.29
N ARG A 258 -2.48 -3.97 -15.69
CA ARG A 258 -1.86 -4.46 -16.93
C ARG A 258 -2.87 -5.18 -17.81
N PRO A 259 -2.75 -5.11 -19.14
CA PRO A 259 -3.55 -5.95 -20.04
C PRO A 259 -3.41 -7.42 -19.66
N THR A 260 -4.52 -8.16 -19.64
CA THR A 260 -4.58 -9.57 -19.24
C THR A 260 -5.43 -10.35 -20.24
N GLU A 261 -4.94 -11.52 -20.67
CA GLU A 261 -5.64 -12.42 -21.61
C GLU A 261 -6.59 -13.41 -20.88
N ASP A 262 -6.35 -13.68 -19.60
CA ASP A 262 -7.19 -14.51 -18.71
C ASP A 262 -8.44 -13.73 -18.24
N GLY A 263 -9.39 -13.52 -19.15
CA GLY A 263 -10.59 -12.70 -18.94
C GLY A 263 -11.89 -13.46 -18.68
N ALA A 264 -11.86 -14.69 -18.15
CA ALA A 264 -13.10 -15.39 -17.80
C ALA A 264 -13.67 -14.84 -16.49
N LEU A 265 -14.54 -13.83 -16.60
CA LEU A 265 -15.46 -13.47 -15.51
C LEU A 265 -16.25 -14.72 -15.11
N ASP A 266 -16.57 -14.85 -13.82
CA ASP A 266 -17.32 -16.01 -13.31
C ASP A 266 -18.66 -16.13 -14.09
N GLU A 267 -18.80 -17.21 -14.89
CA GLU A 267 -19.88 -17.42 -15.89
C GLU A 267 -21.26 -17.70 -15.26
N SER A 268 -21.39 -17.57 -13.94
CA SER A 268 -22.62 -17.86 -13.19
C SER A 268 -23.76 -16.86 -13.43
N PHE A 269 -23.51 -15.76 -14.15
CA PHE A 269 -24.56 -14.88 -14.65
C PHE A 269 -24.72 -15.11 -16.15
N GLU A 270 -25.86 -15.68 -16.55
CA GLU A 270 -26.30 -15.69 -17.95
C GLU A 270 -26.23 -14.26 -18.49
N ILE A 271 -25.22 -13.96 -19.31
CA ILE A 271 -25.16 -12.76 -20.14
C ILE A 271 -26.25 -12.95 -21.21
N LYS A 272 -27.51 -12.71 -20.83
CA LYS A 272 -28.58 -12.52 -21.81
C LYS A 272 -28.31 -11.18 -22.49
N GLU A 273 -27.88 -11.30 -23.75
CA GLU A 273 -27.69 -10.24 -24.74
C GLU A 273 -26.36 -9.46 -24.65
N ALA A 274 -25.28 -10.10 -25.08
CA ALA A 274 -24.48 -9.63 -26.22
C ALA A 274 -23.41 -10.68 -26.56
N SER A 275 -23.69 -11.52 -27.55
CA SER A 275 -22.61 -12.10 -28.34
C SER A 275 -21.92 -10.97 -29.12
N SER A 276 -20.58 -10.94 -29.07
CA SER A 276 -19.65 -10.33 -30.05
C SER A 276 -18.73 -9.22 -29.51
N GLU A 277 -17.49 -9.31 -29.99
CA GLU A 277 -16.40 -8.31 -30.03
C GLU A 277 -15.57 -8.05 -28.75
N LYS A 278 -14.31 -8.52 -28.81
CA LYS A 278 -13.17 -8.33 -27.90
C LYS A 278 -13.40 -7.23 -26.85
N ALA A 279 -13.65 -7.61 -25.60
CA ALA A 279 -13.55 -6.70 -24.46
C ALA A 279 -12.09 -6.58 -24.02
N SER A 280 -11.66 -5.37 -23.67
CA SER A 280 -10.32 -5.15 -23.11
C SER A 280 -10.35 -5.52 -21.63
N CYS A 281 -9.54 -6.50 -21.25
CA CYS A 281 -9.39 -6.94 -19.87
C CYS A 281 -8.07 -6.43 -19.29
N HIS A 282 -8.16 -5.79 -18.13
CA HIS A 282 -7.01 -5.29 -17.39
C HIS A 282 -7.04 -5.81 -15.97
N GLY A 283 -5.93 -6.37 -15.51
CA GLY A 283 -5.78 -6.95 -14.18
C GLY A 283 -4.76 -6.18 -13.34
N GLY A 284 -5.01 -6.06 -12.04
CA GLY A 284 -4.09 -5.46 -11.09
C GLY A 284 -4.33 -5.96 -9.67
N VAL A 285 -3.41 -5.68 -8.75
CA VAL A 285 -3.52 -6.08 -7.34
C VAL A 285 -3.42 -4.86 -6.44
N PHE A 286 -4.25 -4.80 -5.41
CA PHE A 286 -4.18 -3.81 -4.36
C PHE A 286 -4.06 -4.43 -2.97
N TYR A 287 -3.55 -3.63 -2.03
CA TYR A 287 -3.31 -4.01 -0.64
C TYR A 287 -4.09 -3.14 0.35
N ASN A 288 -4.50 -1.94 -0.04
CA ASN A 288 -5.16 -1.00 0.85
C ASN A 288 -6.66 -0.87 0.56
N TYR A 289 -7.02 -0.29 -0.58
CA TYR A 289 -8.42 -0.08 -0.92
C TYR A 289 -8.65 0.10 -2.41
N PHE A 290 -9.91 -0.11 -2.79
CA PHE A 290 -10.48 0.26 -4.06
C PHE A 290 -11.70 1.17 -3.83
N SER A 291 -11.81 2.30 -4.53
CA SER A 291 -12.95 3.21 -4.39
C SER A 291 -13.58 3.60 -5.73
N ILE A 292 -14.90 3.84 -5.71
CA ILE A 292 -15.69 4.34 -6.84
C ILE A 292 -16.43 5.61 -6.40
N GLY A 293 -16.50 6.58 -7.30
CA GLY A 293 -17.36 7.74 -7.19
C GLY A 293 -16.63 8.97 -6.65
N MET A 294 -17.29 9.69 -5.75
CA MET A 294 -16.88 11.02 -5.30
C MET A 294 -15.42 11.04 -4.81
N ASP A 295 -15.02 10.20 -3.85
CA ASP A 295 -13.65 10.17 -3.32
C ASP A 295 -12.58 9.99 -4.42
N ALA A 296 -12.77 9.02 -5.31
CA ALA A 296 -11.91 8.78 -6.47
C ALA A 296 -11.85 9.99 -7.42
N GLN A 297 -12.91 10.78 -7.55
CA GLN A 297 -12.92 11.99 -8.36
C GLN A 297 -12.01 13.09 -7.78
N VAL A 298 -11.96 13.27 -6.45
CA VAL A 298 -11.00 14.22 -5.85
C VAL A 298 -9.59 13.68 -5.93
N ALA A 299 -9.39 12.38 -5.71
CA ALA A 299 -8.09 11.78 -5.94
C ALA A 299 -7.62 12.04 -7.38
N TYR A 300 -8.49 11.87 -8.39
CA TYR A 300 -8.18 12.16 -9.79
C TYR A 300 -7.80 13.62 -10.02
N GLY A 301 -8.59 14.57 -9.50
CA GLY A 301 -8.29 16.01 -9.61
C GLY A 301 -6.97 16.39 -8.93
N PHE A 302 -6.69 15.83 -7.76
CA PHE A 302 -5.43 16.02 -7.05
C PHE A 302 -4.24 15.41 -7.81
N HIS A 303 -4.40 14.20 -8.35
CA HIS A 303 -3.37 13.52 -9.13
C HIS A 303 -2.98 14.32 -10.37
N HIS A 304 -3.96 14.82 -11.11
CA HIS A 304 -3.73 15.65 -12.28
C HIS A 304 -3.00 16.97 -11.91
N LEU A 305 -3.42 17.65 -10.84
CA LEU A 305 -2.72 18.85 -10.36
C LEU A 305 -1.27 18.55 -9.95
N ARG A 306 -1.03 17.42 -9.28
CA ARG A 306 0.33 17.02 -8.89
C ARG A 306 1.22 16.82 -10.11
N ASN A 307 0.67 16.30 -11.20
CA ASN A 307 1.39 16.09 -12.46
C ASN A 307 1.64 17.40 -13.21
N GLU A 308 0.65 18.31 -13.25
CA GLU A 308 0.78 19.61 -13.92
C GLU A 308 1.64 20.61 -13.14
N LYS A 309 1.51 20.63 -11.81
CA LYS A 309 2.13 21.62 -10.90
C LYS A 309 2.82 20.94 -9.72
N PRO A 310 3.90 20.17 -9.97
CA PRO A 310 4.60 19.42 -8.91
C PRO A 310 5.20 20.31 -7.81
N TYR A 311 5.40 21.61 -8.09
CA TYR A 311 5.90 22.57 -7.11
C TYR A 311 4.90 22.88 -5.98
N LEU A 312 3.59 22.70 -6.20
CA LEU A 312 2.56 22.90 -5.17
C LEU A 312 2.46 21.69 -4.23
N ALA A 313 2.78 20.49 -4.73
CA ALA A 313 2.68 19.23 -4.01
C ALA A 313 4.01 18.80 -3.34
N GLN A 314 4.80 19.76 -2.86
CA GLN A 314 6.09 19.47 -2.21
C GLN A 314 5.91 19.15 -0.72
N GLY A 315 5.46 17.92 -0.45
CA GLY A 315 5.55 17.29 0.86
C GLY A 315 4.21 16.87 1.46
N PRO A 316 4.23 16.06 2.54
CA PRO A 316 3.02 15.41 3.06
C PRO A 316 1.94 16.39 3.53
N ILE A 317 2.33 17.50 4.16
CA ILE A 317 1.37 18.51 4.67
C ILE A 317 0.70 19.25 3.51
N ALA A 318 1.48 19.70 2.52
CA ALA A 318 0.95 20.37 1.33
C ALA A 318 0.00 19.43 0.56
N ASN A 319 0.38 18.16 0.39
CA ASN A 319 -0.47 17.16 -0.25
C ASN A 319 -1.83 17.01 0.45
N LYS A 320 -1.82 16.91 1.78
CA LYS A 320 -3.05 16.82 2.59
C LYS A 320 -3.93 18.06 2.48
N LEU A 321 -3.33 19.25 2.51
CA LEU A 321 -4.06 20.52 2.38
C LEU A 321 -4.67 20.68 0.99
N ILE A 322 -3.95 20.33 -0.07
CA ILE A 322 -4.48 20.39 -1.44
C ILE A 322 -5.63 19.39 -1.61
N TYR A 323 -5.49 18.16 -1.12
CA TYR A 323 -6.57 17.16 -1.14
C TYR A 323 -7.84 17.70 -0.45
N SER A 324 -7.67 18.30 0.74
CA SER A 324 -8.75 18.96 1.48
C SER A 324 -9.35 20.14 0.69
N GLY A 325 -8.53 20.95 0.03
CA GLY A 325 -8.97 22.08 -0.78
C GLY A 325 -9.77 21.66 -2.01
N TYR A 326 -9.36 20.59 -2.70
CA TYR A 326 -10.10 20.03 -3.83
C TYR A 326 -11.45 19.46 -3.43
N SER A 327 -11.52 18.81 -2.27
CA SER A 327 -12.79 18.38 -1.68
C SER A 327 -13.76 19.56 -1.48
N CYS A 328 -13.26 20.76 -1.16
CA CYS A 328 -14.09 21.96 -1.05
C CYS A 328 -14.47 22.55 -2.42
N GLY A 329 -13.50 22.64 -3.34
CA GLY A 329 -13.66 23.29 -4.64
C GLY A 329 -14.56 22.55 -5.64
N GLN A 330 -14.69 21.22 -5.53
CA GLN A 330 -15.55 20.41 -6.39
C GLN A 330 -17.05 20.47 -6.00
N GLY A 331 -17.46 21.41 -5.15
CA GLY A 331 -18.87 21.66 -4.80
C GLY A 331 -19.47 20.64 -3.82
N TRP A 332 -18.65 19.82 -3.16
CA TRP A 332 -19.11 18.70 -2.33
C TRP A 332 -19.76 19.10 -1.00
N PHE A 333 -19.54 20.33 -0.56
CA PHE A 333 -20.22 20.91 0.60
C PHE A 333 -21.52 21.62 0.20
N PHE A 334 -21.74 21.83 -1.10
CA PHE A 334 -22.92 22.48 -1.69
C PHE A 334 -23.79 21.51 -2.52
N THR A 335 -23.54 20.20 -2.41
CA THR A 335 -24.26 19.15 -3.15
C THR A 335 -25.79 19.16 -3.00
N PRO A 336 -26.40 19.62 -1.88
CA PRO A 336 -27.86 19.77 -1.80
C PRO A 336 -28.44 20.76 -2.83
N CYS A 337 -27.63 21.67 -3.39
CA CYS A 337 -28.06 22.74 -4.27
C CYS A 337 -27.59 22.58 -5.72
N SER A 338 -26.90 21.48 -6.07
CA SER A 338 -26.37 21.25 -7.41
C SER A 338 -27.26 20.33 -8.24
N SER A 339 -27.54 20.74 -9.47
CA SER A 339 -28.31 19.99 -10.47
C SER A 339 -27.45 19.08 -11.35
N ASP A 340 -26.13 19.03 -11.14
CA ASP A 340 -25.21 18.22 -11.97
C ASP A 340 -25.49 16.72 -11.82
N PRO A 341 -25.81 16.00 -12.92
CA PRO A 341 -25.92 14.55 -12.91
C PRO A 341 -24.72 13.91 -12.21
N GLY A 342 -23.50 14.40 -12.46
CA GLY A 342 -22.21 13.92 -11.92
C GLY A 342 -22.09 13.86 -10.39
N LEU A 343 -22.99 14.54 -9.66
CA LEU A 343 -23.02 14.63 -8.20
C LEU A 343 -24.20 13.87 -7.56
N ARG A 344 -25.02 13.19 -8.37
CA ARG A 344 -26.13 12.34 -7.91
C ARG A 344 -25.64 10.97 -7.43
N GLY A 345 -26.48 10.27 -6.66
CA GLY A 345 -26.07 9.06 -5.92
C GLY A 345 -25.60 7.90 -6.81
N LEU A 346 -24.64 7.11 -6.31
CA LEU A 346 -24.03 5.98 -7.02
C LEU A 346 -25.03 4.92 -7.47
N LYS A 347 -26.17 4.80 -6.79
CA LYS A 347 -27.24 3.84 -7.10
C LYS A 347 -27.68 3.85 -8.58
N ASN A 348 -27.56 5.00 -9.26
CA ASN A 348 -28.02 5.13 -10.64
C ASN A 348 -27.04 4.55 -11.66
N ILE A 349 -25.75 4.48 -11.33
CA ILE A 349 -24.69 4.03 -12.26
C ILE A 349 -24.09 2.69 -11.85
N LEU A 350 -24.21 2.30 -10.59
CA LEU A 350 -23.49 1.18 -10.00
C LEU A 350 -24.45 0.14 -9.45
N ARG A 351 -24.31 -1.09 -9.93
CA ARG A 351 -24.86 -2.29 -9.29
C ARG A 351 -23.72 -3.07 -8.65
N MET A 352 -23.93 -3.51 -7.41
CA MET A 352 -22.95 -4.28 -6.65
C MET A 352 -23.49 -5.66 -6.34
N HIS A 353 -22.69 -6.68 -6.64
CA HIS A 353 -22.90 -8.05 -6.21
C HIS A 353 -21.72 -8.46 -5.33
N VAL A 354 -21.97 -9.26 -4.31
CA VAL A 354 -20.91 -9.75 -3.41
C VAL A 354 -21.05 -11.23 -3.16
N LYS A 355 -19.93 -11.90 -2.88
CA LYS A 355 -19.93 -13.21 -2.23
C LYS A 355 -19.61 -13.04 -0.76
N LYS A 356 -20.41 -13.66 0.11
CA LYS A 356 -20.12 -13.80 1.54
C LYS A 356 -19.14 -14.95 1.78
N VAL A 357 -18.53 -14.99 2.97
CA VAL A 357 -17.66 -16.11 3.36
C VAL A 357 -18.39 -17.44 3.21
N ASN A 358 -17.74 -18.43 2.61
CA ASN A 358 -18.27 -19.77 2.38
C ASN A 358 -19.55 -19.83 1.50
N CYS A 359 -19.85 -18.78 0.74
CA CYS A 359 -20.94 -18.76 -0.23
C CYS A 359 -20.40 -18.74 -1.67
N SER A 360 -20.85 -19.68 -2.51
CA SER A 360 -20.53 -19.67 -3.95
C SER A 360 -21.33 -18.62 -4.72
N ASP A 361 -22.48 -18.25 -4.20
CA ASP A 361 -23.49 -17.50 -4.93
C ASP A 361 -23.30 -15.99 -4.75
N TRP A 362 -23.52 -15.27 -5.84
CA TRP A 362 -23.48 -13.82 -5.85
C TRP A 362 -24.80 -13.24 -5.32
N GLU A 363 -24.72 -12.39 -4.30
CA GLU A 363 -25.86 -11.67 -3.74
C GLU A 363 -25.82 -10.20 -4.19
N GLN A 364 -26.94 -9.69 -4.71
CA GLN A 364 -27.05 -8.26 -5.05
C GLN A 364 -27.20 -7.42 -3.77
N VAL A 365 -26.34 -6.42 -3.60
CA VAL A 365 -26.39 -5.49 -2.46
C VAL A 365 -26.90 -4.13 -2.92
N LEU A 366 -27.98 -3.66 -2.30
CA LEU A 366 -28.58 -2.36 -2.63
C LEU A 366 -27.75 -1.21 -2.06
N ILE A 367 -27.26 -0.35 -2.95
CA ILE A 367 -26.55 0.88 -2.56
C ILE A 367 -27.57 1.95 -2.15
N PRO A 368 -27.50 2.51 -0.93
CA PRO A 368 -28.41 3.57 -0.50
C PRO A 368 -28.28 4.80 -1.40
N SER A 369 -29.41 5.44 -1.73
CA SER A 369 -29.44 6.63 -2.61
C SER A 369 -28.62 7.81 -2.09
N SER A 370 -28.37 7.88 -0.79
CA SER A 370 -27.53 8.92 -0.18
C SER A 370 -26.02 8.74 -0.42
N VAL A 371 -25.58 7.57 -0.86
CA VAL A 371 -24.15 7.23 -1.03
C VAL A 371 -23.65 7.77 -2.38
N ARG A 372 -22.54 8.51 -2.35
CA ARG A 372 -21.88 9.12 -3.52
C ARG A 372 -20.48 8.59 -3.75
N SER A 373 -19.87 7.96 -2.75
CA SER A 373 -18.65 7.19 -2.93
C SER A 373 -18.74 5.88 -2.16
N LEU A 374 -18.24 4.82 -2.76
CA LEU A 374 -18.12 3.50 -2.18
C LEU A 374 -16.63 3.15 -2.09
N VAL A 375 -16.21 2.64 -0.95
CA VAL A 375 -14.83 2.21 -0.70
C VAL A 375 -14.88 0.77 -0.22
N ALA A 376 -14.14 -0.12 -0.90
CA ALA A 376 -13.81 -1.46 -0.44
C ALA A 376 -12.42 -1.41 0.18
N LEU A 377 -12.35 -1.58 1.48
CA LEU A 377 -11.15 -1.39 2.29
C LEU A 377 -10.65 -2.76 2.80
N ASN A 378 -9.34 -2.99 2.72
CA ASN A 378 -8.67 -4.18 3.23
C ASN A 378 -7.90 -3.92 4.54
N LEU A 379 -7.48 -2.67 4.77
CA LEU A 379 -6.76 -2.28 5.99
C LEU A 379 -7.70 -1.74 7.04
N ASN A 380 -7.26 -1.76 8.30
CA ASN A 380 -8.05 -1.16 9.39
C ASN A 380 -8.06 0.38 9.34
N ASN A 381 -7.25 1.00 8.49
CA ASN A 381 -7.19 2.45 8.34
C ASN A 381 -7.16 2.91 6.89
N TYR A 382 -7.59 4.15 6.68
CA TYR A 382 -7.80 4.80 5.39
C TYR A 382 -7.35 6.26 5.45
N GLY A 383 -6.79 6.79 4.37
CA GLY A 383 -6.64 8.24 4.21
C GLY A 383 -5.67 8.87 5.21
N SER A 384 -4.52 8.23 5.48
CA SER A 384 -3.52 8.62 6.49
C SER A 384 -3.88 8.26 7.93
N GLY A 385 -4.39 7.04 8.15
CA GLY A 385 -4.62 6.51 9.50
C GLY A 385 -6.01 6.76 10.09
N ARG A 386 -7.02 7.11 9.29
CA ARG A 386 -8.41 7.25 9.78
C ARG A 386 -9.11 5.92 9.81
N HIS A 387 -10.04 5.72 10.73
CA HIS A 387 -10.77 4.46 10.88
C HIS A 387 -12.25 4.60 10.45
N PRO A 388 -12.57 4.67 9.13
CA PRO A 388 -13.94 4.90 8.66
C PRO A 388 -14.90 3.76 9.00
N TRP A 389 -14.40 2.52 9.05
CA TRP A 389 -15.16 1.36 9.53
C TRP A 389 -15.36 1.41 11.05
N GLY A 390 -14.34 1.87 11.77
CA GLY A 390 -14.37 2.06 13.22
C GLY A 390 -14.50 0.75 14.02
N ASN A 391 -14.67 0.91 15.33
CA ASN A 391 -14.85 -0.21 16.25
C ASN A 391 -16.33 -0.42 16.51
N LEU A 392 -16.91 -1.40 15.84
CA LEU A 392 -18.33 -1.71 15.94
C LEU A 392 -18.63 -2.41 17.27
N THR A 393 -19.80 -2.13 17.87
CA THR A 393 -20.23 -2.84 19.06
C THR A 393 -20.60 -4.29 18.71
N PRO A 394 -20.38 -5.26 19.60
CA PRO A 394 -20.75 -6.67 19.36
C PRO A 394 -22.21 -6.84 18.93
N GLU A 395 -23.13 -6.13 19.58
CA GLU A 395 -24.57 -6.14 19.26
C GLU A 395 -24.86 -5.64 17.83
N TYR A 396 -24.14 -4.61 17.37
CA TYR A 396 -24.29 -4.09 16.01
C TYR A 396 -23.73 -5.06 14.97
N MET A 397 -22.58 -5.67 15.27
CA MET A 397 -21.97 -6.68 14.41
C MET A 397 -22.88 -7.89 14.25
N GLU A 398 -23.43 -8.43 15.34
CA GLU A 398 -24.38 -9.54 15.31
C GLU A 398 -25.63 -9.18 14.48
N LYS A 399 -26.21 -8.01 14.73
CA LYS A 399 -27.39 -7.53 13.98
C LYS A 399 -27.13 -7.40 12.47
N ARG A 400 -25.92 -7.04 12.07
CA ARG A 400 -25.54 -6.85 10.66
C ARG A 400 -24.90 -8.09 10.03
N GLY A 401 -24.58 -9.10 10.82
CA GLY A 401 -23.79 -10.25 10.38
C GLY A 401 -22.35 -9.88 10.02
N PHE A 402 -21.77 -8.89 10.72
CA PHE A 402 -20.38 -8.49 10.55
C PHE A 402 -19.46 -9.19 11.54
N VAL A 403 -18.20 -9.29 11.17
CA VAL A 403 -17.10 -9.77 12.02
C VAL A 403 -16.11 -8.64 12.27
N GLU A 404 -15.22 -8.84 13.25
CA GLU A 404 -14.15 -7.89 13.52
C GLU A 404 -13.22 -7.80 12.31
N ALA A 405 -12.98 -6.57 11.82
CA ALA A 405 -12.14 -6.33 10.65
C ALA A 405 -10.69 -6.72 10.92
N GLN A 406 -10.12 -7.56 10.06
CA GLN A 406 -8.72 -7.95 10.09
C GLN A 406 -8.12 -7.85 8.70
N VAL A 407 -6.80 -7.71 8.62
CA VAL A 407 -6.11 -7.58 7.33
C VAL A 407 -5.80 -8.91 6.64
N ASP A 408 -6.18 -10.03 7.25
CA ASP A 408 -5.86 -11.39 6.82
C ASP A 408 -7.05 -12.38 6.92
N ASP A 409 -8.27 -11.88 7.12
CA ASP A 409 -9.50 -12.66 7.29
C ASP A 409 -10.19 -13.08 5.97
N GLY A 410 -9.72 -12.57 4.83
CA GLY A 410 -10.31 -12.79 3.52
C GLY A 410 -11.57 -11.97 3.25
N LEU A 411 -11.75 -10.85 3.94
CA LEU A 411 -12.87 -9.94 3.77
C LEU A 411 -12.43 -8.53 3.37
N LEU A 412 -13.33 -7.83 2.66
CA LEU A 412 -13.25 -6.39 2.43
C LEU A 412 -14.38 -5.69 3.17
N GLU A 413 -14.02 -4.66 3.93
CA GLU A 413 -14.94 -3.72 4.55
C GLU A 413 -15.46 -2.72 3.51
N VAL A 414 -16.72 -2.86 3.09
CA VAL A 414 -17.34 -1.96 2.12
C VAL A 414 -18.16 -0.89 2.83
N PHE A 415 -17.73 0.36 2.76
CA PHE A 415 -18.44 1.50 3.33
C PHE A 415 -18.75 2.60 2.30
N GLY A 416 -19.76 3.41 2.61
CA GLY A 416 -20.22 4.50 1.78
C GLY A 416 -20.00 5.89 2.41
N LEU A 417 -19.59 6.85 1.58
CA LEU A 417 -19.53 8.28 1.91
C LEU A 417 -20.68 9.02 1.22
N LYS A 418 -21.34 9.92 1.96
CA LYS A 418 -22.54 10.62 1.49
C LYS A 418 -22.25 11.93 0.76
N GLN A 419 -21.80 12.95 1.47
CA GLN A 419 -21.51 14.30 0.95
C GLN A 419 -20.28 14.85 1.66
N GLY A 420 -19.74 15.99 1.20
CA GLY A 420 -18.50 16.58 1.74
C GLY A 420 -18.50 16.66 3.27
N TRP A 421 -19.58 17.20 3.87
CA TRP A 421 -19.72 17.26 5.33
C TRP A 421 -19.64 15.91 6.03
N HIS A 422 -20.35 14.90 5.51
CA HIS A 422 -20.30 13.55 6.08
C HIS A 422 -18.89 12.95 5.93
N ALA A 423 -18.27 13.10 4.76
CA ALA A 423 -16.91 12.63 4.54
C ALA A 423 -15.92 13.32 5.49
N SER A 424 -16.01 14.64 5.69
CA SER A 424 -15.16 15.36 6.64
C SER A 424 -15.34 14.91 8.09
N LEU A 425 -16.57 14.64 8.53
CA LEU A 425 -16.82 14.14 9.89
C LEU A 425 -16.28 12.71 10.07
N VAL A 426 -16.39 11.87 9.03
CA VAL A 426 -15.79 10.52 9.01
C VAL A 426 -14.27 10.59 9.06
N MET A 427 -13.65 11.43 8.21
CA MET A 427 -12.20 11.63 8.20
C MET A 427 -11.69 12.35 9.45
N GLY A 428 -12.56 13.07 10.15
CA GLY A 428 -12.31 13.65 11.47
C GLY A 428 -12.57 12.70 12.63
N GLU A 429 -13.01 11.46 12.37
CA GLU A 429 -13.32 10.42 13.36
C GLU A 429 -14.40 10.84 14.37
N LEU A 430 -15.28 11.76 13.96
CA LEU A 430 -16.41 12.23 14.76
C LEU A 430 -17.63 11.32 14.58
N ILE A 431 -17.73 10.63 13.43
CA ILE A 431 -18.77 9.65 13.11
C ILE A 431 -18.16 8.50 12.30
N SER A 432 -18.78 7.32 12.33
CA SER A 432 -18.44 6.22 11.42
C SER A 432 -19.01 6.43 10.03
N ALA A 433 -18.37 5.81 9.03
CA ALA A 433 -18.91 5.76 7.68
C ALA A 433 -20.21 4.94 7.61
N LYS A 434 -20.91 5.01 6.48
CA LYS A 434 -22.09 4.17 6.29
C LYS A 434 -21.63 2.75 5.96
N HIS A 435 -21.66 1.83 6.92
CA HIS A 435 -21.35 0.42 6.69
C HIS A 435 -22.34 -0.22 5.72
N ILE A 436 -21.83 -0.77 4.62
CA ILE A 436 -22.63 -1.43 3.58
C ILE A 436 -22.59 -2.94 3.81
N VAL A 437 -21.43 -3.57 3.64
CA VAL A 437 -21.26 -5.04 3.70
C VAL A 437 -19.80 -5.42 3.97
N GLN A 438 -19.55 -6.64 4.47
CA GLN A 438 -18.25 -7.32 4.41
C GLN A 438 -18.32 -8.43 3.35
N ALA A 439 -17.34 -8.47 2.44
CA ALA A 439 -17.40 -9.33 1.26
C ALA A 439 -16.09 -10.09 1.01
N ALA A 440 -16.19 -11.36 0.62
CA ALA A 440 -15.07 -12.20 0.21
C ALA A 440 -14.75 -12.08 -1.30
N ALA A 441 -15.70 -11.57 -2.07
CA ALA A 441 -15.52 -11.13 -3.45
C ALA A 441 -16.56 -10.06 -3.80
N ILE A 442 -16.21 -9.12 -4.67
CA ILE A 442 -17.09 -8.02 -5.08
C ILE A 442 -17.13 -7.96 -6.61
N ARG A 443 -18.31 -7.78 -7.19
CA ARG A 443 -18.50 -7.48 -8.61
C ARG A 443 -19.33 -6.22 -8.75
N PHE A 444 -18.71 -5.23 -9.39
CA PHE A 444 -19.35 -4.00 -9.79
C PHE A 444 -19.74 -4.08 -11.25
N GLU A 445 -20.97 -3.68 -11.55
CA GLU A 445 -21.46 -3.42 -12.89
C GLU A 445 -21.74 -1.92 -12.99
N LEU A 446 -20.96 -1.26 -13.84
CA LEU A 446 -21.09 0.15 -14.18
C LEU A 446 -21.88 0.27 -15.48
N ARG A 447 -23.05 0.92 -15.41
CA ARG A 447 -23.88 1.23 -16.58
C ARG A 447 -23.90 2.73 -16.83
N GLY A 448 -23.77 3.10 -18.11
CA GLY A 448 -23.94 4.47 -18.58
C GLY A 448 -25.40 4.95 -18.54
N GLY A 449 -25.67 6.02 -19.28
CA GLY A 449 -26.92 6.76 -19.35
C GLY A 449 -26.62 8.25 -19.43
N GLU A 450 -27.25 9.06 -18.56
CA GLU A 450 -26.86 10.48 -18.42
C GLU A 450 -25.39 10.66 -17.98
N TRP A 451 -24.76 9.60 -17.46
CA TRP A 451 -23.41 9.60 -16.96
C TRP A 451 -22.43 9.03 -17.97
N LYS A 452 -21.51 9.89 -18.43
CA LYS A 452 -20.49 9.49 -19.42
C LYS A 452 -19.23 8.88 -18.81
N ASN A 453 -18.97 9.13 -17.52
CA ASN A 453 -17.73 8.71 -16.87
C ASN A 453 -17.97 8.35 -15.40
N ALA A 454 -17.31 7.29 -14.94
CA ALA A 454 -17.10 6.98 -13.53
C ALA A 454 -15.67 7.33 -13.13
N PHE A 455 -15.45 7.58 -11.85
CA PHE A 455 -14.12 7.76 -11.28
C PHE A 455 -13.83 6.60 -10.35
N LEU A 456 -12.68 5.98 -10.56
CA LEU A 456 -12.23 4.80 -9.83
C LEU A 456 -10.83 5.10 -9.27
N GLN A 457 -10.48 4.42 -8.18
CA GLN A 457 -9.18 4.56 -7.55
C GLN A 457 -8.76 3.26 -6.90
N MET A 458 -7.47 2.95 -6.99
CA MET A 458 -6.87 1.76 -6.41
C MET A 458 -5.55 2.14 -5.73
N ASP A 459 -5.41 1.88 -4.43
CA ASP A 459 -4.22 2.20 -3.63
C ASP A 459 -3.66 3.63 -3.82
N GLY A 460 -4.53 4.61 -4.07
CA GLY A 460 -4.13 6.00 -4.29
C GLY A 460 -3.82 6.37 -5.74
N GLU A 461 -3.96 5.45 -6.69
CA GLU A 461 -3.87 5.71 -8.13
C GLU A 461 -5.29 5.81 -8.74
N PRO A 462 -5.77 7.02 -9.05
CA PRO A 462 -7.10 7.24 -9.60
C PRO A 462 -7.10 7.26 -11.13
N TRP A 463 -8.22 6.86 -11.73
CA TRP A 463 -8.47 7.02 -13.16
C TRP A 463 -9.93 7.38 -13.43
N LYS A 464 -10.14 7.95 -14.61
CA LYS A 464 -11.46 8.26 -15.13
C LYS A 464 -11.86 7.15 -16.10
N GLN A 465 -12.88 6.39 -15.76
CA GLN A 465 -13.42 5.30 -16.55
C GLN A 465 -14.60 5.80 -17.41
N PRO A 466 -14.47 5.89 -18.73
CA PRO A 466 -15.60 6.16 -19.61
C PRO A 466 -16.63 5.03 -19.55
N MET A 467 -17.91 5.41 -19.64
CA MET A 467 -19.04 4.49 -19.60
C MET A 467 -19.80 4.56 -20.92
N SER A 468 -20.38 3.42 -21.32
CA SER A 468 -21.23 3.31 -22.50
C SER A 468 -22.68 3.13 -22.08
N ASP A 469 -23.60 3.65 -22.90
CA ASP A 469 -25.04 3.45 -22.74
C ASP A 469 -25.46 2.06 -23.19
N GLU A 470 -24.69 1.46 -24.10
CA GLU A 470 -24.97 0.16 -24.73
C GLU A 470 -24.29 -1.00 -23.98
N PHE A 471 -23.09 -0.76 -23.43
CA PHE A 471 -22.27 -1.81 -22.83
C PHE A 471 -21.89 -1.49 -21.38
N SER A 472 -21.97 -2.51 -20.52
CA SER A 472 -21.56 -2.38 -19.12
C SER A 472 -20.06 -2.56 -18.97
N THR A 473 -19.45 -1.77 -18.08
CA THR A 473 -18.10 -2.02 -17.59
C THR A 473 -18.18 -2.85 -16.32
N PHE A 474 -17.42 -3.93 -16.24
CA PHE A 474 -17.37 -4.78 -15.06
C PHE A 474 -16.06 -4.60 -14.31
N VAL A 475 -16.15 -4.53 -12.99
CA VAL A 475 -14.99 -4.64 -12.10
C VAL A 475 -15.23 -5.80 -11.16
N GLU A 476 -14.36 -6.80 -11.20
CA GLU A 476 -14.40 -7.94 -10.30
C GLU A 476 -13.21 -7.92 -9.35
N ILE A 477 -13.47 -8.06 -8.06
CA ILE A 477 -12.47 -8.03 -6.99
C ILE A 477 -12.51 -9.38 -6.27
N LYS A 478 -11.38 -10.09 -6.28
CA LYS A 478 -11.22 -11.41 -5.66
C LYS A 478 -9.94 -11.45 -4.84
N ARG A 479 -9.97 -12.15 -3.71
CA ARG A 479 -8.77 -12.37 -2.88
C ARG A 479 -7.72 -13.13 -3.68
N VAL A 480 -6.47 -12.69 -3.62
CA VAL A 480 -5.32 -13.44 -4.12
C VAL A 480 -5.09 -14.63 -3.17
N PRO A 481 -4.94 -15.88 -3.67
CA PRO A 481 -4.79 -17.05 -2.80
C PRO A 481 -3.60 -16.97 -1.83
N SER A 482 -2.52 -16.36 -2.30
CA SER A 482 -1.28 -16.14 -1.57
C SER A 482 -1.33 -14.87 -0.72
N GLN A 483 -0.92 -14.97 0.54
CA GLN A 483 -0.88 -13.84 1.47
C GLN A 483 0.53 -13.27 1.57
N SER A 484 0.61 -11.93 1.62
CA SER A 484 1.88 -11.25 1.87
C SER A 484 2.31 -11.38 3.33
N LEU A 485 3.62 -11.46 3.55
CA LEU A 485 4.19 -11.52 4.90
C LEU A 485 4.73 -10.16 5.30
N MET A 486 4.19 -9.61 6.38
CA MET A 486 4.55 -8.30 6.91
C MET A 486 5.22 -8.45 8.27
N ILE A 487 6.25 -7.65 8.55
CA ILE A 487 6.87 -7.58 9.87
C ILE A 487 6.07 -6.56 10.68
N ASN A 488 5.57 -6.96 11.85
CA ASN A 488 4.98 -6.04 12.80
C ASN A 488 6.09 -5.22 13.47
N GLY A 489 5.93 -3.90 13.41
CA GLY A 489 6.85 -2.92 13.96
C GLY A 489 6.53 -2.49 15.38
N GLU A 490 5.52 -3.05 16.07
CA GLU A 490 5.22 -2.78 17.49
C GLU A 490 6.06 -3.58 18.48
#